data_AF-A0A3B0RSY2-F1
#
_entry.id   AF-A0A3B0RSY2-F1
#
_cell.length_a   1.000
_cell.length_b   1.000
_cell.length_c   1.000
_cell.angle_alpha   90.00
_cell.angle_beta   90.00
_cell.angle_gamma   90.00
#
_symmetry.space_group_name_H-M   'P 1'
#
loop_
_entity.id
_entity.type
_entity.pdbx_description
1 polymer ?
#
loop_
_entity_poly.entity_id
_entity_poly.type
_entity_poly.pdbx_seq_one_letter_code
_entity_poly.pdbx_strand_id
1 'polypeptide(L)' 'YELGVIYSTGSEGVEVDLIEAHKWFNLASLSGHDESKICRAEISLEMTARDISEAQRDARSWLQETTRRAA' A
#
# COMPACT_ATOMS: atom_id res chain seq x y z
N TYR A 1 2.64 -2.56 7.30
CA TYR A 1 3.42 -1.31 7.43
C TYR A 1 4.77 -1.49 6.76
N GLU A 2 5.57 -2.46 7.20
CA GLU A 2 6.95 -2.72 6.72
C GLU A 2 7.05 -2.86 5.20
N LEU A 3 6.18 -3.65 4.56
CA LEU A 3 6.14 -3.77 3.10
C LEU A 3 5.96 -2.41 2.40
N GLY A 4 5.14 -1.52 2.97
CA GLY A 4 4.98 -0.16 2.44
C GLY A 4 6.31 0.61 2.45
N VAL A 5 7.07 0.48 3.54
CA VAL A 5 8.40 1.11 3.68
C VAL A 5 9.38 0.54 2.66
N ILE A 6 9.42 -0.79 2.51
CA ILE A 6 10.33 -1.48 1.58
C ILE A 6 10.12 -0.98 0.16
N TYR A 7 8.87 -0.98 -0.33
CA TYR A 7 8.56 -0.51 -1.67
C TYR A 7 8.73 1.00 -1.85
N SER A 8 8.52 1.81 -0.81
CA SER A 8 8.73 3.27 -0.90
C SER A 8 10.20 3.68 -0.93
N THR A 9 11.08 2.88 -0.33
CA THR A 9 12.52 3.18 -0.21
C THR A 9 13.38 2.37 -1.17
N GLY A 10 12.83 1.34 -1.81
CA GLY A 10 13.58 0.42 -2.65
C GLY A 10 14.59 -0.41 -1.83
N SER A 11 14.25 -0.74 -0.58
CA SER A 11 15.14 -1.53 0.28
C SER A 11 15.02 -3.03 -0.03
N GLU A 12 15.91 -3.84 0.54
CA GLU A 12 15.90 -5.31 0.39
C GLU A 12 16.02 -5.82 -1.06
N GLY A 13 16.62 -5.01 -1.95
CA GLY A 13 16.83 -5.37 -3.35
C GLY A 13 15.60 -5.20 -4.24
N VAL A 14 14.56 -4.51 -3.74
CA VAL A 14 13.35 -4.17 -4.49
C VAL A 14 13.52 -2.78 -5.10
N GLU A 15 13.00 -2.55 -6.31
CA GLU A 15 12.95 -1.19 -6.87
C GLU A 15 11.86 -0.36 -6.19
N VAL A 16 12.00 0.97 -6.21
CA VAL A 16 10.96 1.86 -5.68
C VAL A 16 9.68 1.69 -6.49
N ASP A 17 8.60 1.31 -5.81
CA ASP A 17 7.26 1.13 -6.39
C ASP A 17 6.22 1.78 -5.47
N LEU A 18 5.79 2.99 -5.85
CA LEU A 18 4.83 3.74 -5.04
C LEU A 18 3.42 3.14 -5.08
N ILE A 19 3.07 2.34 -6.10
CA ILE A 19 1.77 1.67 -6.19
C ILE A 19 1.70 0.56 -5.13
N GLU A 20 2.70 -0.31 -5.08
CA GLU A 20 2.79 -1.35 -4.04
C GLU A 20 2.95 -0.71 -2.65
N ALA A 21 3.76 0.33 -2.50
CA ALA A 21 3.91 1.03 -1.22
C ALA A 21 2.57 1.57 -0.71
N HIS A 22 1.82 2.28 -1.57
CA HIS A 22 0.52 2.84 -1.22
C HIS A 22 -0.49 1.76 -0.86
N LYS A 23 -0.52 0.65 -1.61
CA LYS A 23 -1.36 -0.52 -1.31
C LYS A 23 -1.06 -1.07 0.10
N TRP A 24 0.21 -1.30 0.43
CA TRP A 24 0.58 -1.87 1.73
C TRP A 24 0.33 -0.91 2.90
N PHE A 25 0.56 0.38 2.73
CA PHE A 25 0.18 1.38 3.73
C PHE A 25 -1.34 1.48 3.88
N ASN A 26 -2.09 1.41 2.78
CA ASN A 26 -3.55 1.38 2.85
C ASN A 26 -4.06 0.19 3.67
N LEU A 27 -3.58 -1.02 3.38
CA LEU A 27 -3.95 -2.23 4.12
C LEU A 27 -3.54 -2.15 5.60
N ALA A 28 -2.32 -1.70 5.89
CA ALA A 28 -1.84 -1.55 7.26
C ALA A 28 -2.66 -0.52 8.07
N SER A 29 -3.11 0.56 7.42
CA SER A 29 -3.97 1.56 8.07
C SER A 29 -5.33 1.00 8.48
N LEU A 30 -5.87 0.05 7.71
CA LEU A 30 -7.12 -0.66 8.04
C LEU A 30 -6.92 -1.63 9.22
N SER A 31 -5.70 -2.16 9.39
CA SER A 31 -5.32 -3.04 10.49
C SER A 31 -4.89 -2.31 11.78
N GLY A 32 -5.05 -0.98 11.84
CA GLY A 32 -4.78 -0.19 13.04
C GLY A 32 -3.41 0.50 13.10
N HIS A 33 -2.60 0.44 12.04
CA HIS A 33 -1.36 1.21 11.98
C HIS A 33 -1.64 2.65 11.53
N ASP A 34 -1.87 3.55 12.48
CA ASP A 34 -2.19 4.96 12.18
C ASP A 34 -1.09 5.67 11.40
N GLU A 35 0.18 5.35 11.66
CA GLU A 35 1.33 5.89 10.93
C GLU A 35 1.27 5.57 9.43
N SER A 36 0.69 4.42 9.05
CA SER A 36 0.48 4.10 7.63
C SER A 36 -0.45 5.07 6.92
N LYS A 37 -1.35 5.78 7.63
CA LYS A 37 -2.18 6.82 7.02
C LYS A 37 -1.32 8.01 6.58
N ILE A 38 -0.33 8.37 7.40
CA ILE A 38 0.60 9.46 7.14
C ILE A 38 1.51 9.09 5.97
N CYS A 39 2.19 7.94 6.05
CA CYS A 39 3.07 7.49 4.96
C CYS A 39 2.32 7.36 3.62
N ARG A 40 1.09 6.82 3.63
CA ARG A 40 0.25 6.75 2.43
C ARG A 40 -0.05 8.13 1.85
N ALA A 41 -0.36 9.10 2.71
CA ALA A 41 -0.66 10.47 2.28
C ALA A 41 0.57 11.17 1.70
N GLU A 42 1.74 10.98 2.31
CA GLU A 42 3.00 11.55 1.84
C GLU A 42 3.38 11.03 0.46
N ILE A 43 3.44 9.71 0.25
CA ILE A 43 3.81 9.15 -1.05
C ILE A 43 2.77 9.46 -2.13
N SER A 44 1.50 9.67 -1.76
CA SER A 44 0.46 10.05 -2.72
C SER A 44 0.72 11.40 -3.39
N LEU A 45 1.56 12.26 -2.80
CA LEU A 45 1.95 13.53 -3.40
C LEU A 45 2.83 13.36 -4.65
N GLU A 46 3.50 12.22 -4.80
CA GLU A 46 4.37 11.88 -5.93
C GLU A 46 3.67 10.97 -6.96
N MET A 47 2.44 10.55 -6.68
CA MET A 47 1.67 9.62 -7.51
C MET A 47 0.66 10.35 -8.38
N THR A 48 0.36 9.78 -9.56
CA THR A 48 -0.78 10.27 -10.34
C THR A 48 -2.10 9.72 -9.77
N ALA A 49 -3.22 10.38 -10.12
CA ALA A 49 -4.54 9.86 -9.78
C ALA A 49 -4.79 8.44 -10.32
N ARG A 50 -4.13 8.06 -11.42
CA ARG A 50 -4.20 6.72 -11.99
C ARG A 50 -3.51 5.71 -11.07
N ASP A 51 -2.29 6.02 -10.64
CA ASP A 51 -1.49 5.15 -9.76
C ASP A 51 -2.20 4.96 -8.41
N ILE A 52 -2.78 6.03 -7.85
CA ILE A 52 -3.57 5.95 -6.60
C ILE A 52 -4.80 5.06 -6.81
N SER A 53 -5.51 5.22 -7.93
CA SER A 53 -6.68 4.38 -8.23
C SER A 53 -6.30 2.91 -8.40
N GLU A 54 -5.12 2.63 -8.94
CA GLU A 54 -4.58 1.28 -9.13
C GLU A 54 -4.22 0.66 -7.77
N ALA A 55 -3.40 1.33 -6.97
CA ALA A 55 -3.01 0.86 -5.64
C ALA A 55 -4.23 0.58 -4.73
N GLN A 56 -5.25 1.44 -4.78
CA GLN A 56 -6.48 1.23 -4.04
C GLN A 56 -7.30 0.04 -4.57
N ARG A 57 -7.31 -0.21 -5.89
CA ARG A 57 -7.97 -1.37 -6.49
C ARG A 57 -7.29 -2.65 -6.04
N ASP A 58 -5.97 -2.69 -6.04
CA ASP A 58 -5.19 -3.85 -5.67
C ASP A 58 -5.32 -4.18 -4.18
N ALA A 59 -5.35 -3.15 -3.33
CA ALA A 59 -5.63 -3.34 -1.90
C ALA A 59 -7.03 -3.95 -1.67
N ARG A 60 -8.06 -3.48 -2.38
CA ARG A 60 -9.41 -4.06 -2.30
C ARG A 60 -9.43 -5.51 -2.78
N SER A 61 -8.77 -5.79 -3.91
CA SER A 61 -8.67 -7.13 -4.48
C SER A 61 -8.01 -8.09 -3.48
N TRP A 62 -6.90 -7.67 -2.87
CA TRP A 62 -6.18 -8.44 -1.87
C TRP A 62 -7.06 -8.77 -0.65
N LEU A 63 -7.81 -7.79 -0.12
CA LEU A 63 -8.74 -8.02 1.00
C LEU A 63 -9.84 -9.02 0.64
N GLN A 64 -10.40 -8.92 -0.56
CA GLN A 64 -11.44 -9.86 -1.01
C GLN A 64 -10.90 -11.29 -1.12
N GLU A 65 -9.71 -11.46 -1.71
CA GLU A 65 -9.08 -12.76 -1.87
C GLU A 65 -8.70 -13.38 -0.52
N THR A 66 -8.10 -12.60 0.38
CA THR A 66 -7.72 -13.08 1.72
C THR A 66 -8.93 -13.39 2.60
N THR A 67 -9.99 -12.58 2.53
CA THR A 67 -11.23 -12.86 3.27
C THR A 67 -11.91 -14.14 2.77
N ARG A 68 -11.95 -14.36 1.45
CA ARG A 68 -12.52 -15.58 0.86
C ARG A 68 -11.77 -16.84 1.28
N ARG A 69 -10.45 -16.77 1.43
CA ARG A 69 -9.62 -17.89 1.88
C ARG A 69 -9.76 -18.21 3.37
N ALA A 70 -10.25 -17.28 4.17
CA ALA A 70 -10.43 -17.44 5.61
C ALA A 70 -11.82 -17.99 6.00
N ALA A 71 -12.76 -18.10 5.05
CA ALA A 71 -14.12 -18.61 5.24
C ALA A 71 -14.24 -20.08 4.78
#